data_AF-A0A955DUS1-F1
#
_entry.id   AF-A0A955DUS1-F1
#
_cell.length_a   1.000
_cell.length_b   1.000
_cell.length_c   1.000
_cell.angle_alpha   90.00
_cell.angle_beta   90.00
_cell.angle_gamma   90.00
#
_symmetry.space_group_name_H-M   'P 1'
#
loop_
_entity.id
_entity.type
_entity.pdbx_description
1 polymer ?
#
loop_
_entity_poly.entity_id
_entity_poly.type
_entity_poly.pdbx_seq_one_letter_code
_entity_poly.pdbx_strand_id
1 'polypeptide(L)'
;TETFHAIRRVSTFASTFGRVLANLDTEYCPIALDPASLGDGGRARQAISIVHATGSQGDIAFVFAEEPIDARKRATRVVDLLLPDGSTLPVPIGQQAVTWCLFDVHLGGRATLDYSTLSVFGMRDNVLVAFGPAGEVGMLSINGSPLEIEVPKGKKPVLIEHESIHLVICNEEQVDATFITDNGVYVGVAGVTALGDPIPHPNHRQCVHIDTSSGGSTNFTAKAPSSTSKLGATTWERASIEPHLDGTSPRYAAINGPDDLTRMGTPFGYGWYRVTFKSTSAKKMKVTIPQSADRLHVIAGGAHVGVVDAASGNEITIPLKKGEQDVVILAENMGRFASGSNIGERKGLYGHLYETAAFKVGKGKIVDGDPIDLLKFRAPLWDVRANDVTVSRRLTWSFTHRKKAPILVTFERFVDRAVVVLNDTPIEFLERGTRNRLLLDQERLNRGANTLQLALFAEDYPADAEIDRRLGEVLAGTTFTECANPVSEKADWAYAKWEAPAPSAFETVTKSSMGKDQSPCWWRTTFEHPGDDPIAIDLTGMTRGQIFLNDRHVGRYVVGTADGKALPPQTRTYLPEPWLQDRNEILIFDEFGGNPSKTKLVALEGTVVRA
;
A
#
# COMPACT_ATOMS: atom_id res chain seq x y z
N THR A 1 9.48 8.24 -11.25
CA THR A 1 10.88 8.54 -11.62
C THR A 1 11.19 10.01 -11.39
N GLU A 2 10.36 10.95 -11.85
CA GLU A 2 10.53 12.40 -11.61
C GLU A 2 10.56 12.77 -10.11
N THR A 3 9.61 12.26 -9.30
CA THR A 3 9.59 12.50 -7.85
C THR A 3 10.88 12.03 -7.15
N PHE A 4 11.47 10.91 -7.61
CA PHE A 4 12.74 10.43 -7.08
C PHE A 4 13.86 11.46 -7.33
N HIS A 5 13.94 12.00 -8.53
CA HIS A 5 14.96 12.96 -8.91
C HIS A 5 14.81 14.28 -8.16
N ALA A 6 13.59 14.80 -8.03
CA ALA A 6 13.31 15.99 -7.23
C ALA A 6 13.72 15.81 -5.76
N ILE A 7 13.30 14.71 -5.11
CA ILE A 7 13.68 14.40 -3.72
C ILE A 7 15.20 14.28 -3.60
N ARG A 8 15.85 13.59 -4.54
CA ARG A 8 17.31 13.42 -4.52
C ARG A 8 18.06 14.73 -4.61
N ARG A 9 17.66 15.65 -5.50
CA ARG A 9 18.31 16.98 -5.61
C ARG A 9 18.28 17.71 -4.26
N VAL A 10 17.09 17.80 -3.65
CA VAL A 10 16.92 18.46 -2.36
C VAL A 10 17.66 17.73 -1.24
N SER A 11 17.57 16.40 -1.18
CA SER A 11 18.24 15.60 -0.14
C SER A 11 19.77 15.64 -0.25
N THR A 12 20.32 15.63 -1.47
CA THR A 12 21.78 15.74 -1.70
C THR A 12 22.29 17.12 -1.30
N PHE A 13 21.54 18.16 -1.67
CA PHE A 13 21.84 19.52 -1.23
C PHE A 13 21.77 19.63 0.29
N ALA A 14 20.68 19.17 0.90
CA ALA A 14 20.46 19.28 2.33
C ALA A 14 21.45 18.45 3.17
N SER A 15 21.88 17.29 2.69
CA SER A 15 22.91 16.50 3.37
C SER A 15 24.28 17.16 3.29
N THR A 16 24.64 17.73 2.13
CA THR A 16 25.91 18.43 1.92
C THR A 16 25.97 19.72 2.75
N PHE A 17 24.91 20.53 2.70
CA PHE A 17 24.83 21.85 3.33
C PHE A 17 24.03 21.83 4.64
N GLY A 18 23.97 20.68 5.31
CA GLY A 18 23.24 20.51 6.56
C GLY A 18 23.68 21.48 7.66
N ARG A 19 24.96 21.87 7.66
CA ARG A 19 25.46 22.92 8.57
C ARG A 19 24.81 24.29 8.33
N VAL A 20 24.59 24.68 7.08
CA VAL A 20 23.92 25.95 6.74
C VAL A 20 22.47 25.88 7.19
N LEU A 21 21.76 24.83 6.78
CA LEU A 21 20.36 24.60 7.12
C LEU A 21 20.11 24.55 8.63
N ALA A 22 20.99 23.91 9.40
CA ALA A 22 20.87 23.80 10.85
C ALA A 22 21.15 25.12 11.61
N ASN A 23 21.72 26.13 10.95
CA ASN A 23 22.04 27.44 11.53
C ASN A 23 21.16 28.57 10.98
N LEU A 24 20.11 28.23 10.23
CA LEU A 24 19.08 29.18 9.83
C LEU A 24 18.28 29.64 11.04
N ASP A 25 17.85 30.90 11.04
CA ASP A 25 16.98 31.46 12.06
C ASP A 25 15.58 30.84 11.96
N THR A 26 15.24 29.98 12.92
CA THR A 26 13.94 29.31 12.98
C THR A 26 12.81 30.22 13.44
N GLU A 27 13.11 31.38 14.05
CA GLU A 27 12.10 32.37 14.42
C GLU A 27 11.71 33.25 13.22
N TYR A 28 12.60 33.38 12.23
CA TYR A 28 12.34 34.12 11.00
C TYR A 28 11.50 33.30 10.00
N CYS A 29 10.17 33.41 10.13
CA CYS A 29 9.19 32.80 9.23
C CYS A 29 8.48 33.87 8.37
N PRO A 30 9.07 34.34 7.26
CA PRO A 30 8.46 35.37 6.43
C PRO A 30 7.20 34.85 5.75
N ILE A 31 6.15 35.68 5.70
CA ILE A 31 4.96 35.38 4.91
C ILE A 31 5.30 35.67 3.45
N ALA A 32 5.27 34.63 2.61
CA ALA A 32 5.42 34.74 1.17
C ALA A 32 4.06 34.65 0.47
N LEU A 33 3.97 35.23 -0.74
CA LEU A 33 2.83 35.04 -1.62
C LEU A 33 2.69 33.53 -1.94
N ASP A 34 1.48 33.01 -2.07
CA ASP A 34 1.29 31.65 -2.60
C ASP A 34 1.32 31.72 -4.13
N PRO A 35 2.31 31.09 -4.81
CA PRO A 35 2.37 31.06 -6.26
C PRO A 35 1.07 30.53 -6.90
N ALA A 36 0.33 29.64 -6.24
CA ALA A 36 -0.89 29.04 -6.79
C ALA A 36 -2.15 29.94 -6.68
N SER A 37 -2.10 31.02 -5.89
CA SER A 37 -3.26 31.85 -5.56
C SER A 37 -3.72 32.81 -6.65
N LEU A 38 -2.98 32.93 -7.77
CA LEU A 38 -3.23 33.91 -8.84
C LEU A 38 -3.98 33.35 -10.07
N GLY A 39 -4.49 32.11 -9.99
CA GLY A 39 -5.23 31.45 -11.07
C GLY A 39 -6.73 31.76 -11.09
N ASP A 40 -7.15 32.76 -11.88
CA ASP A 40 -8.42 32.72 -12.67
C ASP A 40 -8.67 34.00 -13.51
N GLY A 41 -7.88 35.06 -13.31
CA GLY A 41 -8.11 36.36 -13.95
C GLY A 41 -7.47 36.55 -15.34
N GLY A 42 -7.80 35.74 -16.35
CA GLY A 42 -7.70 36.05 -17.80
C GLY A 42 -6.37 36.52 -18.44
N ARG A 43 -5.33 36.79 -17.66
CA ARG A 43 -3.95 37.09 -18.04
C ARG A 43 -3.07 36.47 -16.96
N ALA A 44 -2.58 35.26 -17.19
CA ALA A 44 -1.66 34.58 -16.30
C ALA A 44 -0.38 35.41 -16.12
N ARG A 45 -0.33 36.25 -15.08
CA ARG A 45 0.93 36.74 -14.53
C ARG A 45 1.49 35.56 -13.75
N GLN A 46 2.61 35.02 -14.21
CA GLN A 46 3.33 33.96 -13.50
C GLN A 46 3.69 34.46 -12.11
N ALA A 47 3.12 33.82 -11.09
CA ALA A 47 3.39 34.13 -9.70
C ALA A 47 4.77 33.59 -9.31
N ILE A 48 5.58 34.43 -8.68
CA ILE A 48 6.87 34.07 -8.11
C ILE A 48 6.84 34.46 -6.64
N SER A 49 7.37 33.58 -5.80
CA SER A 49 7.48 33.80 -4.37
C SER A 49 8.89 33.53 -3.91
N ILE A 50 9.43 34.41 -3.08
CA ILE A 50 10.80 34.30 -2.58
C ILE A 50 10.73 34.13 -1.07
N VAL A 51 11.35 33.08 -0.57
CA VAL A 51 11.57 32.86 0.87
C VAL A 51 13.08 32.96 1.10
N HIS A 52 13.50 34.03 1.73
CA HIS A 52 14.90 34.23 2.12
C HIS A 52 15.10 33.69 3.53
N ALA A 53 15.74 32.55 3.68
CA ALA A 53 16.11 32.00 4.98
C ALA A 53 17.54 32.43 5.31
N THR A 54 17.73 33.10 6.44
CA THR A 54 19.03 33.66 6.84
C THR A 54 19.63 32.91 8.02
N GLY A 55 20.96 32.87 8.13
CA GLY A 55 21.64 32.11 9.17
C GLY A 55 23.10 32.49 9.39
N SER A 56 23.64 32.09 10.55
CA SER A 56 25.02 32.44 10.94
C SER A 56 26.12 31.72 10.13
N GLN A 57 25.75 30.80 9.24
CA GLN A 57 26.65 30.00 8.40
C GLN A 57 26.37 30.20 6.90
N GLY A 58 25.62 31.24 6.55
CA GLY A 58 25.17 31.55 5.19
C GLY A 58 23.65 31.51 5.08
N ASP A 59 23.16 32.08 3.98
CA ASP A 59 21.74 32.26 3.70
C ASP A 59 21.31 31.44 2.46
N ILE A 60 20.01 31.19 2.37
CA ILE A 60 19.39 30.47 1.26
C ILE A 60 18.15 31.25 0.80
N ALA A 61 18.13 31.68 -0.45
CA ALA A 61 16.92 32.21 -1.06
C ALA A 61 16.23 31.12 -1.91
N PHE A 62 15.06 30.69 -1.48
CA PHE A 62 14.19 29.80 -2.25
C PHE A 62 13.27 30.63 -3.13
N VAL A 63 13.43 30.51 -4.45
CA VAL A 63 12.61 31.15 -5.47
C VAL A 63 11.60 30.13 -5.99
N PHE A 64 10.37 30.22 -5.52
CA PHE A 64 9.24 29.39 -5.91
C PHE A 64 8.53 29.97 -7.12
N ALA A 65 8.16 29.11 -8.06
CA ALA A 65 7.36 29.47 -9.23
C ALA A 65 6.49 28.28 -9.64
N GLU A 66 5.38 28.56 -10.34
CA GLU A 66 4.58 27.47 -10.93
C GLU A 66 5.41 26.61 -11.89
N GLU A 67 5.24 25.29 -11.81
CA GLU A 67 5.81 24.37 -12.79
C GLU A 67 5.20 24.64 -14.18
N PRO A 68 5.99 24.61 -15.26
CA PRO A 68 5.47 24.82 -16.60
C PRO A 68 4.40 23.76 -16.96
N ILE A 69 3.18 24.21 -17.30
CA ILE A 69 2.04 23.34 -17.68
C ILE A 69 2.35 22.47 -18.93
N ASP A 70 3.26 22.92 -19.80
CA ASP A 70 3.68 22.20 -21.00
C ASP A 70 5.20 22.11 -21.08
N ALA A 71 5.75 20.90 -20.84
CA ALA A 71 7.18 20.60 -20.96
C ALA A 71 7.77 20.89 -22.36
N ARG A 72 6.93 21.06 -23.40
CA ARG A 72 7.38 21.43 -24.76
C ARG A 72 7.57 22.93 -24.96
N LYS A 73 6.96 23.77 -24.11
CA LYS A 73 7.17 25.23 -24.10
C LYS A 73 8.23 25.55 -23.04
N ARG A 74 9.48 25.18 -23.36
CA ARG A 74 10.70 25.42 -22.58
C ARG A 74 11.07 26.91 -22.53
N ALA A 75 10.17 27.77 -22.04
CA ALA A 75 10.53 29.15 -21.74
C ALA A 75 11.19 29.16 -20.37
N THR A 76 12.52 29.16 -20.36
CA THR A 76 13.31 29.52 -19.19
C THR A 76 12.91 30.93 -18.72
N ARG A 77 12.84 31.13 -17.40
CA ARG A 77 12.44 32.41 -16.81
C ARG A 77 13.61 32.93 -16.02
N VAL A 78 13.90 34.23 -16.13
CA VAL A 78 14.90 34.88 -15.29
C VAL A 78 14.18 35.85 -14.37
N VAL A 79 14.52 35.81 -13.08
CA VAL A 79 13.98 36.71 -12.06
C VAL A 79 15.14 37.46 -11.41
N ASP A 80 15.06 38.78 -11.40
CA ASP A 80 16.07 39.60 -10.75
C ASP A 80 15.78 39.69 -9.24
N LEU A 81 16.70 39.21 -8.42
CA LEU A 81 16.70 39.43 -6.99
C LEU A 81 17.39 40.77 -6.68
N LEU A 82 16.70 41.67 -5.99
CA LEU A 82 17.31 42.90 -5.48
C LEU A 82 18.02 42.58 -4.16
N LEU A 83 19.34 42.74 -4.13
CA LEU A 83 20.19 42.48 -2.97
C LEU A 83 20.19 43.68 -1.99
N PRO A 84 20.57 43.46 -0.70
CA PRO A 84 20.59 44.52 0.30
C PRO A 84 21.51 45.71 -0.01
N ASP A 85 22.53 45.51 -0.85
CA ASP A 85 23.43 46.56 -1.33
C ASP A 85 22.86 47.38 -2.50
N GLY A 86 21.65 47.05 -2.95
CA GLY A 86 20.96 47.69 -4.08
C GLY A 86 21.33 47.13 -5.44
N SER A 87 22.22 46.14 -5.53
CA SER A 87 22.53 45.44 -6.77
C SER A 87 21.44 44.41 -7.13
N THR A 88 21.40 44.00 -8.38
CA THR A 88 20.43 43.01 -8.88
C THR A 88 21.13 41.75 -9.33
N LEU A 89 20.59 40.60 -8.94
CA LEU A 89 21.14 39.29 -9.24
C LEU A 89 20.14 38.46 -10.07
N PRO A 90 20.42 38.17 -11.36
CA PRO A 90 19.52 37.41 -12.23
C PRO A 90 19.54 35.91 -11.88
N VAL A 91 18.38 35.38 -11.51
CA VAL A 91 18.19 33.97 -11.15
C VAL A 91 17.44 33.22 -12.25
N PRO A 92 18.09 32.27 -12.93
CA PRO A 92 17.43 31.45 -13.93
C PRO A 92 16.57 30.37 -13.25
N ILE A 93 15.28 30.38 -13.52
CA ILE A 93 14.29 29.42 -13.03
C ILE A 93 14.01 28.38 -14.11
N GLY A 94 14.25 27.12 -13.75
CA GLY A 94 14.11 25.95 -14.61
C GLY A 94 12.72 25.34 -14.62
N GLN A 95 12.69 24.03 -14.85
CA GLN A 95 11.47 23.23 -14.90
C GLN A 95 10.93 22.94 -13.50
N GLN A 96 11.80 22.85 -12.50
CA GLN A 96 11.40 22.60 -11.11
C GLN A 96 10.69 23.81 -10.49
N ALA A 97 9.72 23.55 -9.60
CA ALA A 97 8.92 24.56 -8.92
C ALA A 97 9.72 25.49 -7.99
N VAL A 98 10.99 25.16 -7.70
CA VAL A 98 11.84 25.91 -6.78
C VAL A 98 13.28 25.95 -7.26
N THR A 99 13.89 27.12 -7.26
CA THR A 99 15.34 27.31 -7.42
C THR A 99 15.88 27.83 -6.10
N TRP A 100 16.96 27.26 -5.56
CA TRP A 100 17.62 27.78 -4.37
C TRP A 100 18.94 28.45 -4.73
N CYS A 101 19.12 29.67 -4.25
CA CYS A 101 20.36 30.43 -4.34
C CYS A 101 21.04 30.41 -2.98
N LEU A 102 22.37 30.28 -2.96
CA LEU A 102 23.16 30.35 -1.74
C LEU A 102 23.83 31.70 -1.63
N PHE A 103 23.98 32.21 -0.41
CA PHE A 103 24.72 33.44 -0.10
C PHE A 103 25.61 33.23 1.11
N ASP A 104 26.83 33.78 1.07
CA ASP A 104 27.78 33.79 2.19
C ASP A 104 28.04 32.41 2.81
N VAL A 105 28.11 31.36 1.98
CA VAL A 105 28.29 29.98 2.42
C VAL A 105 29.77 29.59 2.42
N HIS A 106 30.30 29.19 3.57
CA HIS A 106 31.66 28.67 3.65
C HIS A 106 31.76 27.26 3.05
N LEU A 107 32.56 27.12 1.98
CA LEU A 107 32.75 25.88 1.22
C LEU A 107 33.82 24.95 1.81
N GLY A 108 34.67 25.47 2.71
CA GLY A 108 35.78 24.74 3.31
C GLY A 108 37.14 25.38 2.99
N GLY A 109 38.15 25.04 3.79
CA GLY A 109 39.48 25.64 3.66
C GLY A 109 39.44 27.16 3.83
N ARG A 110 39.80 27.90 2.77
CA ARG A 110 39.71 29.37 2.71
C ARG A 110 38.63 29.87 1.75
N ALA A 111 37.84 28.98 1.16
CA ALA A 111 36.85 29.32 0.15
C ALA A 111 35.49 29.67 0.78
N THR A 112 34.94 30.80 0.35
CA THR A 112 33.59 31.25 0.69
C THR A 112 32.84 31.52 -0.61
N LEU A 113 31.67 30.91 -0.76
CA LEU A 113 30.73 31.18 -1.84
C LEU A 113 29.92 32.42 -1.44
N ASP A 114 30.25 33.57 -2.00
CA ASP A 114 29.55 34.82 -1.69
C ASP A 114 28.12 34.75 -2.22
N TYR A 115 27.93 34.22 -3.44
CA TYR A 115 26.62 33.83 -3.94
C TYR A 115 26.67 32.80 -5.07
N SER A 116 25.56 32.10 -5.29
CA SER A 116 25.29 31.31 -6.51
C SER A 116 23.83 31.45 -6.94
N THR A 117 23.60 31.88 -8.19
CA THR A 117 22.25 31.91 -8.79
C THR A 117 21.83 30.57 -9.38
N LEU A 118 22.78 29.67 -9.56
CA LEU A 118 22.53 28.26 -9.87
C LEU A 118 22.27 27.50 -8.58
N SER A 119 21.36 26.52 -8.64
CA SER A 119 21.11 25.64 -7.51
C SER A 119 22.30 24.72 -7.30
N VAL A 120 22.89 24.77 -6.11
CA VAL A 120 23.96 23.85 -5.73
C VAL A 120 23.35 22.48 -5.45
N PHE A 121 23.86 21.46 -6.12
CA PHE A 121 23.43 20.07 -5.93
C PHE A 121 24.14 19.43 -4.74
N GLY A 122 25.44 19.69 -4.60
CA GLY A 122 26.27 19.14 -3.54
C GLY A 122 27.75 19.47 -3.75
N MET A 123 28.57 19.10 -2.78
CA MET A 123 30.01 19.39 -2.76
C MET A 123 30.75 18.24 -2.10
N ARG A 124 31.96 17.97 -2.58
CA ARG A 124 32.90 17.09 -1.88
C ARG A 124 34.33 17.54 -2.12
N ASP A 125 35.12 17.58 -1.03
CA ASP A 125 36.48 18.12 -1.01
C ASP A 125 36.54 19.49 -1.68
N ASN A 126 37.17 19.64 -2.84
CA ASN A 126 37.23 20.91 -3.58
C ASN A 126 36.32 20.96 -4.81
N VAL A 127 35.44 19.95 -5.02
CA VAL A 127 34.51 19.90 -6.16
C VAL A 127 33.11 20.31 -5.74
N LEU A 128 32.61 21.40 -6.34
CA LEU A 128 31.25 21.92 -6.14
C LEU A 128 30.41 21.65 -7.39
N VAL A 129 29.28 20.95 -7.22
CA VAL A 129 28.35 20.65 -8.30
C VAL A 129 27.16 21.61 -8.22
N ALA A 130 26.91 22.37 -9.28
CA ALA A 130 25.76 23.25 -9.40
C ALA A 130 25.01 23.00 -10.70
N PHE A 131 23.73 23.35 -10.73
CA PHE A 131 22.89 23.13 -11.90
C PHE A 131 21.88 24.24 -12.13
N GLY A 132 21.44 24.33 -13.38
CA GLY A 132 20.39 25.26 -13.79
C GLY A 132 19.77 24.88 -15.13
N PRO A 133 18.97 25.79 -15.72
CA PRO A 133 18.31 25.55 -16.99
C PRO A 133 19.30 25.57 -18.14
N ALA A 134 19.21 24.61 -19.06
CA ALA A 134 20.14 24.47 -20.17
C ALA A 134 20.20 25.73 -21.05
N GLY A 135 21.39 26.31 -21.21
CA GLY A 135 21.62 27.49 -22.05
C GLY A 135 21.47 28.84 -21.35
N GLU A 136 21.04 28.86 -20.10
CA GLU A 136 20.98 30.09 -19.30
C GLU A 136 22.35 30.42 -18.70
N VAL A 137 22.54 31.69 -18.35
CA VAL A 137 23.75 32.16 -17.67
C VAL A 137 23.48 32.18 -16.17
N GLY A 138 24.32 31.44 -15.44
CA GLY A 138 24.40 31.51 -13.99
C GLY A 138 25.52 32.45 -13.54
N MET A 139 25.37 33.01 -12.35
CA MET A 139 26.39 33.84 -11.71
C MET A 139 26.78 33.21 -10.38
N LEU A 140 28.09 33.08 -10.16
CA LEU A 140 28.67 32.61 -8.90
C LEU A 140 29.77 33.58 -8.49
N SER A 141 29.97 33.78 -7.20
CA SER A 141 31.14 34.50 -6.68
C SER A 141 31.78 33.68 -5.58
N ILE A 142 33.10 33.50 -5.66
CA ILE A 142 33.89 32.83 -4.62
C ILE A 142 34.99 33.79 -4.18
N ASN A 143 35.14 34.01 -2.87
CA ASN A 143 36.14 34.90 -2.28
C ASN A 143 36.13 36.33 -2.86
N GLY A 144 34.96 36.84 -3.24
CA GLY A 144 34.77 38.14 -3.88
C GLY A 144 35.10 38.18 -5.38
N SER A 145 35.40 37.04 -6.00
CA SER A 145 35.71 36.92 -7.43
C SER A 145 34.47 36.42 -8.20
N PRO A 146 33.75 37.28 -8.93
CA PRO A 146 32.56 36.88 -9.68
C PRO A 146 32.91 36.11 -10.96
N LEU A 147 32.07 35.15 -11.31
CA LEU A 147 32.14 34.27 -12.47
C LEU A 147 30.75 34.13 -13.11
N GLU A 148 30.65 34.50 -14.38
CA GLU A 148 29.50 34.19 -15.23
C GLU A 148 29.75 32.88 -15.98
N ILE A 149 28.76 31.98 -16.00
CA ILE A 149 28.89 30.67 -16.63
C ILE A 149 27.61 30.24 -17.35
N GLU A 150 27.73 29.85 -18.63
CA GLU A 150 26.61 29.29 -19.39
C GLU A 150 26.39 27.82 -18.98
N VAL A 151 25.15 27.49 -18.61
CA VAL A 151 24.74 26.12 -18.30
C VAL A 151 24.74 25.28 -19.58
N PRO A 152 25.38 24.10 -19.61
CA PRO A 152 25.55 23.33 -20.83
C PRO A 152 24.23 22.90 -21.49
N LYS A 153 24.11 23.10 -22.81
CA LYS A 153 23.00 22.58 -23.63
C LYS A 153 23.14 21.09 -23.99
N GLY A 154 24.34 20.54 -23.86
CA GLY A 154 24.71 19.19 -24.30
C GLY A 154 24.71 18.15 -23.18
N LYS A 155 25.29 16.98 -23.48
CA LYS A 155 25.43 15.86 -22.53
C LYS A 155 26.69 15.92 -21.66
N LYS A 156 27.63 16.82 -21.95
CA LYS A 156 28.86 17.00 -21.16
C LYS A 156 28.70 18.15 -20.16
N PRO A 157 29.12 18.00 -18.90
CA PRO A 157 29.12 19.10 -17.95
C PRO A 157 30.18 20.15 -18.35
N VAL A 158 30.05 21.37 -17.83
CA VAL A 158 31.14 22.35 -17.87
C VAL A 158 31.99 22.16 -16.61
N LEU A 159 33.30 22.09 -16.79
CA LEU A 159 34.28 21.93 -15.72
C LEU A 159 35.21 23.15 -15.72
N ILE A 160 35.29 23.87 -14.61
CA ILE A 160 36.15 25.06 -14.47
C ILE A 160 36.71 25.12 -13.06
N GLU A 161 37.97 25.53 -12.92
CA GLU A 161 38.55 25.86 -11.63
C GLU A 161 38.40 27.36 -11.37
N HIS A 162 37.90 27.72 -10.20
CA HIS A 162 37.70 29.10 -9.76
C HIS A 162 38.04 29.22 -8.27
N GLU A 163 39.01 30.06 -7.93
CA GLU A 163 39.44 30.29 -6.53
C GLU A 163 39.75 28.98 -5.75
N SER A 164 40.45 28.05 -6.41
CA SER A 164 40.79 26.71 -5.89
C SER A 164 39.61 25.77 -5.64
N ILE A 165 38.42 26.10 -6.16
CA ILE A 165 37.25 25.23 -6.22
C ILE A 165 37.04 24.76 -7.67
N HIS A 166 36.85 23.47 -7.85
CA HIS A 166 36.51 22.86 -9.12
C HIS A 166 34.97 22.83 -9.28
N LEU A 167 34.45 23.72 -10.12
CA LEU A 167 33.04 23.82 -10.43
C LEU A 167 32.65 22.79 -11.49
N VAL A 168 31.62 22.01 -11.21
CA VAL A 168 30.93 21.11 -12.15
C VAL A 168 29.55 21.68 -12.42
N ILE A 169 29.36 22.32 -13.57
CA ILE A 169 28.07 22.89 -13.96
C ILE A 169 27.30 21.92 -14.83
N CYS A 170 26.11 21.56 -14.38
CA CYS A 170 25.17 20.66 -15.04
C CYS A 170 23.90 21.38 -15.46
N ASN A 171 23.23 20.89 -16.50
CA ASN A 171 21.81 21.19 -16.68
C ASN A 171 20.93 20.24 -15.83
N GLU A 172 19.62 20.52 -15.80
CA GLU A 172 18.65 19.72 -15.04
C GLU A 172 18.60 18.23 -15.44
N GLU A 173 18.87 17.87 -16.70
CA GLU A 173 18.92 16.45 -17.12
C GLU A 173 20.22 15.77 -16.61
N GLN A 174 21.33 16.49 -16.65
CA GLN A 174 22.64 15.97 -16.25
C GLN A 174 22.74 15.77 -14.74
N VAL A 175 22.19 16.70 -13.94
CA VAL A 175 22.25 16.57 -12.47
C VAL A 175 21.52 15.32 -12.00
N ASP A 176 20.46 14.90 -12.70
CA ASP A 176 19.74 13.66 -12.42
C ASP A 176 20.57 12.40 -12.67
N ALA A 177 21.57 12.51 -13.55
CA ALA A 177 22.56 11.49 -13.83
C ALA A 177 23.91 11.75 -13.14
N THR A 178 23.95 12.59 -12.08
CA THR A 178 25.19 12.99 -11.38
C THR A 178 25.27 12.47 -9.96
N PHE A 179 26.26 11.64 -9.63
CA PHE A 179 26.44 11.03 -8.30
C PHE A 179 27.75 11.49 -7.67
N ILE A 180 27.67 12.01 -6.45
CA ILE A 180 28.83 12.37 -5.63
C ILE A 180 29.13 11.19 -4.70
N THR A 181 30.34 10.65 -4.75
CA THR A 181 30.76 9.47 -3.99
C THR A 181 32.13 9.69 -3.34
N ASP A 182 32.57 8.73 -2.51
CA ASP A 182 33.94 8.74 -1.98
C ASP A 182 35.01 8.58 -3.07
N ASN A 183 34.68 7.94 -4.20
CA ASN A 183 35.57 7.74 -5.33
C ASN A 183 35.63 8.93 -6.29
N GLY A 184 34.80 9.96 -6.07
CA GLY A 184 34.69 11.13 -6.93
C GLY A 184 33.27 11.43 -7.38
N VAL A 185 33.13 12.37 -8.33
CA VAL A 185 31.85 12.75 -8.93
C VAL A 185 31.69 12.08 -10.29
N TYR A 186 30.59 11.36 -10.49
CA TYR A 186 30.23 10.75 -11.77
C TYR A 186 29.10 11.53 -12.43
N VAL A 187 29.24 11.90 -13.70
CA VAL A 187 28.20 12.53 -14.51
C VAL A 187 27.83 11.63 -15.69
N GLY A 188 26.53 11.41 -15.90
CA GLY A 188 26.00 10.57 -16.98
C GLY A 188 25.81 9.10 -16.60
N VAL A 189 25.69 8.78 -15.30
CA VAL A 189 25.48 7.41 -14.81
C VAL A 189 24.05 7.23 -14.29
N ALA A 190 23.50 6.02 -14.36
CA ALA A 190 22.18 5.72 -13.80
C ALA A 190 22.21 5.51 -12.28
N GLY A 191 23.38 5.35 -11.70
CA GLY A 191 23.53 4.94 -10.31
C GLY A 191 24.98 4.66 -10.00
N VAL A 192 25.23 4.32 -8.75
CA VAL A 192 26.47 3.69 -8.31
C VAL A 192 26.12 2.44 -7.50
N THR A 193 26.98 1.43 -7.53
CA THR A 193 26.85 0.23 -6.70
C THR A 193 27.18 0.53 -5.23
N ALA A 194 26.97 -0.43 -4.34
CA ALA A 194 27.39 -0.32 -2.94
C ALA A 194 28.92 -0.12 -2.76
N LEU A 195 29.72 -0.51 -3.76
CA LEU A 195 31.18 -0.29 -3.77
C LEU A 195 31.57 1.05 -4.41
N GLY A 196 30.59 1.85 -4.85
CA GLY A 196 30.81 3.12 -5.52
C GLY A 196 31.08 3.03 -7.02
N ASP A 197 30.85 1.85 -7.64
CA ASP A 197 31.10 1.67 -9.08
C ASP A 197 29.94 2.22 -9.93
N PRO A 198 30.22 2.91 -11.05
CA PRO A 198 29.19 3.54 -11.89
C PRO A 198 28.33 2.54 -12.66
N ILE A 199 27.01 2.74 -12.61
CA ILE A 199 26.01 1.96 -13.36
C ILE A 199 25.66 2.70 -14.67
N PRO A 200 25.64 2.02 -15.84
CA PRO A 200 25.39 2.67 -17.12
C PRO A 200 23.99 3.27 -17.23
N HIS A 201 23.92 4.47 -17.80
CA HIS A 201 22.66 5.14 -18.07
C HIS A 201 22.18 4.85 -19.50
N PRO A 202 20.90 4.46 -19.72
CA PRO A 202 20.38 4.15 -21.06
C PRO A 202 20.59 5.29 -22.07
N ASN A 203 20.43 6.53 -21.61
CA ASN A 203 20.55 7.74 -22.45
C ASN A 203 21.96 8.36 -22.52
N HIS A 204 22.94 7.88 -21.75
CA HIS A 204 24.32 8.41 -21.73
C HIS A 204 25.33 7.29 -22.00
N ARG A 205 25.90 7.29 -23.22
CA ARG A 205 26.94 6.31 -23.62
C ARG A 205 28.34 6.66 -23.11
N GLN A 206 28.59 7.93 -22.84
CA GLN A 206 29.86 8.45 -22.34
C GLN A 206 29.59 9.14 -21.01
N CYS A 207 30.30 8.70 -19.99
CA CYS A 207 30.25 9.22 -18.62
C CYS A 207 31.51 10.02 -18.34
N VAL A 208 31.44 10.94 -17.39
CA VAL A 208 32.59 11.70 -16.89
C VAL A 208 32.80 11.34 -15.42
N HIS A 209 34.03 11.03 -15.05
CA HIS A 209 34.45 10.88 -13.65
C HIS A 209 35.36 12.07 -13.30
N ILE A 210 35.08 12.75 -12.20
CA ILE A 210 35.86 13.88 -11.67
C ILE A 210 36.41 13.49 -10.29
N ASP A 211 37.74 13.56 -10.14
CA ASP A 211 38.43 13.37 -8.86
C ASP A 211 38.18 14.57 -7.93
N THR A 212 37.74 14.32 -6.70
CA THR A 212 37.30 15.39 -5.78
C THR A 212 38.46 16.21 -5.19
N SER A 213 39.65 15.61 -5.13
CA SER A 213 40.86 16.24 -4.60
C SER A 213 41.61 17.10 -5.62
N SER A 214 41.75 16.61 -6.85
CA SER A 214 42.54 17.23 -7.91
C SER A 214 41.72 17.97 -8.97
N GLY A 215 40.40 17.74 -9.01
CA GLY A 215 39.53 18.23 -10.08
C GLY A 215 39.77 17.56 -11.44
N GLY A 216 40.70 16.60 -11.52
CA GLY A 216 41.02 15.88 -12.75
C GLY A 216 39.82 15.10 -13.27
N SER A 217 39.54 15.20 -14.57
CA SER A 217 38.40 14.53 -15.19
C SER A 217 38.82 13.47 -16.21
N THR A 218 38.09 12.35 -16.24
CA THR A 218 38.28 11.28 -17.22
C THR A 218 36.95 10.88 -17.86
N ASN A 219 36.97 10.61 -19.16
CA ASN A 219 35.80 10.08 -19.85
C ASN A 219 35.85 8.55 -19.87
N PHE A 220 34.74 7.90 -19.57
CA PHE A 220 34.64 6.44 -19.59
C PHE A 220 33.27 5.98 -20.12
N THR A 221 33.16 4.68 -20.40
CA THR A 221 31.88 4.02 -20.68
C THR A 221 31.59 3.07 -19.54
N ALA A 222 30.50 3.34 -18.80
CA ALA A 222 30.03 2.44 -17.77
C ALA A 222 29.65 1.09 -18.41
N LYS A 223 30.14 -0.01 -17.84
CA LYS A 223 29.83 -1.36 -18.30
C LYS A 223 28.54 -1.82 -17.64
N ALA A 224 27.64 -2.40 -18.42
CA ALA A 224 26.50 -3.10 -17.84
C ALA A 224 27.00 -4.27 -16.99
N PRO A 225 26.36 -4.56 -15.84
CA PRO A 225 26.53 -5.84 -15.19
C PRO A 225 26.35 -6.95 -16.24
N SER A 226 27.16 -8.01 -16.16
CA SER A 226 27.03 -9.14 -17.08
C SER A 226 25.65 -9.76 -16.90
N SER A 227 24.72 -9.47 -17.81
CA SER A 227 23.44 -10.16 -17.90
C SER A 227 23.69 -11.66 -18.04
N THR A 228 23.32 -12.43 -17.03
CA THR A 228 23.36 -13.89 -17.10
C THR A 228 21.98 -14.49 -17.13
N SER A 229 21.78 -15.27 -18.20
CA SER A 229 20.86 -16.40 -18.37
C SER A 229 19.37 -16.12 -18.61
N LYS A 230 18.88 -16.66 -19.74
CA LYS A 230 17.46 -16.84 -20.02
C LYS A 230 16.86 -17.77 -18.94
N LEU A 231 15.81 -17.28 -18.30
CA LEU A 231 15.06 -17.99 -17.27
C LEU A 231 14.47 -19.28 -17.85
N GLY A 232 15.01 -20.41 -17.37
CA GLY A 232 14.78 -21.74 -17.93
C GLY A 232 13.40 -22.31 -17.62
N ALA A 233 12.94 -23.19 -18.51
CA ALA A 233 11.64 -23.86 -18.41
C ALA A 233 11.53 -24.66 -17.10
N THR A 234 10.57 -24.26 -16.26
CA THR A 234 10.27 -24.87 -14.97
C THR A 234 9.32 -26.06 -15.13
N THR A 235 9.71 -27.23 -14.62
CA THR A 235 8.80 -28.38 -14.45
C THR A 235 7.95 -28.16 -13.21
N TRP A 236 6.63 -28.29 -13.34
CA TRP A 236 5.69 -28.13 -12.22
C TRP A 236 5.27 -29.48 -11.65
N GLU A 237 5.14 -29.50 -10.34
CA GLU A 237 4.56 -30.59 -9.56
C GLU A 237 3.33 -30.09 -8.82
N ARG A 238 2.37 -30.98 -8.59
CA ARG A 238 1.11 -30.69 -7.89
C ARG A 238 0.97 -31.61 -6.70
N ALA A 239 0.57 -31.07 -5.56
CA ALA A 239 0.00 -31.85 -4.47
C ALA A 239 -1.50 -31.57 -4.39
N SER A 240 -2.30 -32.65 -4.52
CA SER A 240 -3.74 -32.57 -4.33
C SER A 240 -4.08 -32.45 -2.85
N ILE A 241 -5.14 -31.72 -2.55
CA ILE A 241 -5.71 -31.60 -1.20
C ILE A 241 -7.11 -32.22 -1.13
N GLU A 242 -7.47 -33.10 -2.07
CA GLU A 242 -8.78 -33.77 -2.12
C GLU A 242 -9.24 -34.32 -0.75
N PRO A 243 -8.38 -34.97 0.07
CA PRO A 243 -8.79 -35.43 1.41
C PRO A 243 -9.20 -34.30 2.36
N HIS A 244 -8.68 -33.07 2.19
CA HIS A 244 -9.15 -31.92 2.95
C HIS A 244 -10.52 -31.47 2.48
N LEU A 245 -10.78 -31.49 1.17
CA LEU A 245 -12.03 -31.03 0.54
C LEU A 245 -13.21 -31.95 0.84
N ASP A 246 -12.99 -33.27 0.83
CA ASP A 246 -14.02 -34.26 1.12
C ASP A 246 -14.19 -34.57 2.61
N GLY A 247 -13.32 -34.04 3.46
CA GLY A 247 -13.36 -34.20 4.92
C GLY A 247 -12.64 -35.46 5.45
N THR A 248 -12.04 -36.28 4.58
CA THR A 248 -11.42 -37.57 4.95
C THR A 248 -9.98 -37.47 5.44
N SER A 249 -9.35 -36.30 5.33
CA SER A 249 -7.97 -36.07 5.74
C SER A 249 -7.75 -36.51 7.20
N PRO A 250 -6.72 -37.33 7.48
CA PRO A 250 -6.42 -37.75 8.84
C PRO A 250 -5.92 -36.59 9.73
N ARG A 251 -5.70 -35.40 9.15
CA ARG A 251 -5.28 -34.19 9.87
C ARG A 251 -6.42 -33.50 10.61
N TYR A 252 -7.67 -33.86 10.34
CA TYR A 252 -8.82 -33.31 11.05
C TYR A 252 -8.86 -33.83 12.49
N ALA A 253 -8.54 -32.97 13.44
CA ALA A 253 -8.68 -33.22 14.87
C ALA A 253 -10.04 -32.73 15.38
N ALA A 254 -10.70 -33.49 16.25
CA ALA A 254 -11.98 -33.11 16.83
C ALA A 254 -11.86 -31.82 17.67
N ILE A 255 -12.88 -30.96 17.59
CA ILE A 255 -12.97 -29.70 18.34
C ILE A 255 -14.36 -29.59 18.96
N ASN A 256 -14.50 -28.81 20.03
CA ASN A 256 -15.78 -28.67 20.75
C ASN A 256 -16.83 -27.82 20.01
N GLY A 257 -16.42 -27.12 18.96
CA GLY A 257 -17.25 -26.19 18.20
C GLY A 257 -16.39 -25.20 17.41
N PRO A 258 -17.01 -24.22 16.74
CA PRO A 258 -16.29 -23.20 15.98
C PRO A 258 -15.48 -22.30 16.92
N ASP A 259 -14.24 -22.00 16.56
CA ASP A 259 -13.39 -21.02 17.24
C ASP A 259 -12.47 -20.32 16.23
N ASP A 260 -11.97 -19.14 16.58
CA ASP A 260 -11.20 -18.32 15.63
C ASP A 260 -9.85 -18.95 15.25
N LEU A 261 -9.38 -18.64 14.04
CA LEU A 261 -8.16 -19.22 13.46
C LEU A 261 -6.92 -19.10 14.36
N THR A 262 -6.83 -18.06 15.19
CA THR A 262 -5.68 -17.86 16.09
C THR A 262 -5.69 -18.88 17.21
N ARG A 263 -6.85 -19.11 17.82
CA ARG A 263 -7.04 -20.11 18.87
C ARG A 263 -6.91 -21.53 18.33
N MET A 264 -7.23 -21.72 17.05
CA MET A 264 -6.97 -22.97 16.32
C MET A 264 -5.49 -23.16 15.93
N GLY A 265 -4.61 -22.23 16.29
CA GLY A 265 -3.17 -22.32 16.04
C GLY A 265 -2.77 -22.00 14.60
N THR A 266 -3.60 -21.23 13.89
CA THR A 266 -3.31 -20.75 12.52
C THR A 266 -3.55 -19.23 12.41
N PRO A 267 -2.70 -18.41 13.06
CA PRO A 267 -2.89 -16.96 13.14
C PRO A 267 -2.72 -16.20 11.81
N PHE A 268 -2.24 -16.87 10.76
CA PHE A 268 -1.98 -16.35 9.42
C PHE A 268 -2.37 -17.38 8.36
N GLY A 269 -2.63 -16.91 7.14
CA GLY A 269 -2.94 -17.77 6.01
C GLY A 269 -4.35 -18.34 6.04
N TYR A 270 -4.51 -19.66 6.07
CA TYR A 270 -5.82 -20.30 6.00
C TYR A 270 -6.05 -21.31 7.13
N GLY A 271 -7.26 -21.83 7.28
CA GLY A 271 -7.55 -22.96 8.17
C GLY A 271 -8.74 -23.78 7.68
N TRP A 272 -8.73 -25.08 7.96
CA TRP A 272 -9.78 -26.01 7.50
C TRP A 272 -10.70 -26.38 8.65
N TYR A 273 -11.96 -25.96 8.58
CA TYR A 273 -13.02 -26.45 9.46
C TYR A 273 -13.80 -27.56 8.77
N ARG A 274 -14.18 -28.59 9.51
CA ARG A 274 -15.11 -29.64 9.06
C ARG A 274 -16.29 -29.69 10.01
N VAL A 275 -17.49 -29.71 9.43
CA VAL A 275 -18.76 -29.86 10.14
C VAL A 275 -19.49 -31.05 9.54
N THR A 276 -19.73 -32.09 10.35
CA THR A 276 -20.45 -33.29 9.91
C THR A 276 -21.94 -33.13 10.20
N PHE A 277 -22.73 -32.99 9.14
CA PHE A 277 -24.19 -32.88 9.24
C PHE A 277 -24.85 -34.25 9.09
N LYS A 278 -25.89 -34.51 9.89
CA LYS A 278 -26.75 -35.69 9.74
C LYS A 278 -28.12 -35.25 9.26
N SER A 279 -28.49 -35.63 8.04
CA SER A 279 -29.78 -35.26 7.44
C SER A 279 -30.65 -36.48 7.17
N THR A 280 -31.94 -36.40 7.48
CA THR A 280 -32.91 -37.49 7.24
C THR A 280 -33.37 -37.57 5.78
N SER A 281 -33.16 -36.50 5.00
CA SER A 281 -33.49 -36.40 3.58
C SER A 281 -32.47 -35.53 2.83
N ALA A 282 -32.43 -35.65 1.51
CA ALA A 282 -31.67 -34.71 0.69
C ALA A 282 -32.42 -33.36 0.66
N LYS A 283 -31.74 -32.26 0.99
CA LYS A 283 -32.31 -30.91 1.00
C LYS A 283 -31.27 -29.85 0.62
N LYS A 284 -31.74 -28.73 0.07
CA LYS A 284 -30.95 -27.50 -0.03
C LYS A 284 -31.22 -26.66 1.21
N MET A 285 -30.19 -26.41 2.00
CA MET A 285 -30.30 -25.68 3.26
C MET A 285 -29.68 -24.30 3.09
N LYS A 286 -30.51 -23.25 3.16
CA LYS A 286 -30.02 -21.88 3.19
C LYS A 286 -29.52 -21.57 4.60
N VAL A 287 -28.24 -21.25 4.74
CA VAL A 287 -27.60 -20.97 6.03
C VAL A 287 -27.06 -19.55 6.09
N THR A 288 -27.07 -18.98 7.29
CA THR A 288 -26.42 -17.71 7.64
C THR A 288 -25.23 -17.99 8.55
N ILE A 289 -24.11 -17.32 8.31
CA ILE A 289 -22.85 -17.48 9.06
C ILE A 289 -22.47 -16.15 9.73
N PRO A 290 -23.15 -15.74 10.82
CA PRO A 290 -23.06 -14.39 11.37
C PRO A 290 -21.68 -14.06 11.95
N GLN A 291 -21.08 -15.03 12.65
CA GLN A 291 -19.82 -14.89 13.36
C GLN A 291 -18.67 -15.45 12.53
N SER A 292 -18.37 -14.72 11.48
CA SER A 292 -17.29 -15.01 10.54
C SER A 292 -16.54 -13.73 10.16
N ALA A 293 -15.30 -13.88 9.75
CA ALA A 293 -14.49 -12.80 9.20
C ALA A 293 -13.76 -13.24 7.93
N ASP A 294 -13.40 -12.25 7.12
CA ASP A 294 -12.67 -12.40 5.86
C ASP A 294 -13.43 -13.28 4.85
N ARG A 295 -12.82 -14.37 4.36
CA ARG A 295 -13.40 -15.22 3.30
C ARG A 295 -13.51 -16.67 3.75
N LEU A 296 -14.69 -17.26 3.55
CA LEU A 296 -14.96 -18.66 3.85
C LEU A 296 -15.37 -19.39 2.56
N HIS A 297 -14.52 -20.28 2.06
CA HIS A 297 -14.87 -21.16 0.94
C HIS A 297 -15.62 -22.36 1.48
N VAL A 298 -16.87 -22.53 1.08
CA VAL A 298 -17.73 -23.61 1.54
C VAL A 298 -17.71 -24.73 0.51
N ILE A 299 -17.40 -25.93 0.98
CA ILE A 299 -17.27 -27.15 0.19
C ILE A 299 -18.20 -28.20 0.81
N ALA A 300 -18.97 -28.89 -0.02
CA ALA A 300 -19.93 -29.90 0.44
C ALA A 300 -19.76 -31.19 -0.35
N GLY A 301 -19.35 -32.26 0.34
CA GLY A 301 -19.06 -33.55 -0.29
C GLY A 301 -17.97 -33.46 -1.37
N GLY A 302 -16.88 -32.75 -1.08
CA GLY A 302 -15.73 -32.54 -1.98
C GLY A 302 -15.91 -31.44 -3.03
N ALA A 303 -17.13 -31.00 -3.32
CA ALA A 303 -17.40 -29.99 -4.34
C ALA A 303 -17.52 -28.57 -3.76
N HIS A 304 -16.85 -27.60 -4.39
CA HIS A 304 -16.97 -26.18 -4.03
C HIS A 304 -18.41 -25.67 -4.25
N VAL A 305 -19.01 -25.11 -3.20
CA VAL A 305 -20.38 -24.56 -3.20
C VAL A 305 -20.38 -23.07 -3.47
N GLY A 306 -19.45 -22.32 -2.85
CA GLY A 306 -19.38 -20.88 -2.94
C GLY A 306 -18.51 -20.26 -1.85
N VAL A 307 -18.39 -18.93 -1.88
CA VAL A 307 -17.62 -18.15 -0.89
C VAL A 307 -18.56 -17.24 -0.10
N VAL A 308 -18.39 -17.20 1.21
CA VAL A 308 -19.03 -16.25 2.12
C VAL A 308 -17.99 -15.21 2.52
N ASP A 309 -18.24 -13.94 2.19
CA ASP A 309 -17.34 -12.82 2.45
C ASP A 309 -18.07 -11.47 2.47
N ALA A 310 -17.35 -10.36 2.56
CA ALA A 310 -17.95 -9.03 2.58
C ALA A 310 -18.72 -8.69 1.28
N ALA A 311 -18.31 -9.23 0.13
CA ALA A 311 -18.92 -8.92 -1.17
C ALA A 311 -20.11 -9.84 -1.51
N SER A 312 -20.01 -11.12 -1.13
CA SER A 312 -21.00 -12.16 -1.41
C SER A 312 -22.09 -12.23 -0.33
N GLY A 313 -21.88 -11.58 0.80
CA GLY A 313 -22.79 -11.58 1.94
C GLY A 313 -22.57 -12.77 2.89
N ASN A 314 -23.53 -12.96 3.79
CA ASN A 314 -23.43 -13.87 4.94
C ASN A 314 -24.20 -15.18 4.79
N GLU A 315 -24.86 -15.33 3.65
CA GLU A 315 -25.79 -16.41 3.39
C GLU A 315 -25.28 -17.30 2.27
N ILE A 316 -25.45 -18.60 2.41
CA ILE A 316 -25.09 -19.57 1.38
C ILE A 316 -26.07 -20.74 1.39
N THR A 317 -26.33 -21.35 0.24
CA THR A 317 -27.20 -22.52 0.14
C THR A 317 -26.36 -23.78 0.01
N ILE A 318 -26.38 -24.62 1.04
CA ILE A 318 -25.60 -25.86 1.11
C ILE A 318 -26.47 -27.03 0.63
N PRO A 319 -26.04 -27.81 -0.37
CA PRO A 319 -26.70 -29.05 -0.75
C PRO A 319 -26.33 -30.17 0.23
N LEU A 320 -27.32 -30.69 0.96
CA LEU A 320 -27.20 -31.84 1.84
C LEU A 320 -27.84 -33.08 1.22
N LYS A 321 -27.15 -34.21 1.34
CA LYS A 321 -27.62 -35.56 1.00
C LYS A 321 -28.29 -36.19 2.22
N LYS A 322 -29.06 -37.24 2.00
CA LYS A 322 -29.58 -38.09 3.08
C LYS A 322 -28.41 -38.86 3.71
N GLY A 323 -28.37 -38.91 5.04
CA GLY A 323 -27.30 -39.55 5.81
C GLY A 323 -26.33 -38.52 6.40
N GLU A 324 -25.13 -39.00 6.73
CA GLU A 324 -24.04 -38.16 7.19
C GLU A 324 -23.32 -37.53 5.98
N GLN A 325 -22.99 -36.25 6.08
CA GLN A 325 -22.24 -35.53 5.07
C GLN A 325 -21.35 -34.48 5.72
N ASP A 326 -20.08 -34.49 5.33
CA ASP A 326 -19.14 -33.44 5.70
C ASP A 326 -19.31 -32.19 4.84
N VAL A 327 -19.33 -31.06 5.53
CA VAL A 327 -19.19 -29.72 4.96
C VAL A 327 -17.88 -29.16 5.46
N VAL A 328 -17.00 -28.84 4.52
CA VAL A 328 -15.68 -28.29 4.77
C VAL A 328 -15.70 -26.80 4.50
N ILE A 329 -15.04 -26.03 5.36
CA ILE A 329 -14.90 -24.58 5.22
C ILE A 329 -13.41 -24.24 5.27
N LEU A 330 -12.87 -23.80 4.13
CA LEU A 330 -11.54 -23.19 4.08
C LEU A 330 -11.70 -21.71 4.43
N ALA A 331 -11.26 -21.35 5.63
CA ALA A 331 -11.27 -19.98 6.11
C ALA A 331 -9.94 -19.29 5.78
N GLU A 332 -10.00 -18.16 5.10
CA GLU A 332 -8.85 -17.30 4.84
C GLU A 332 -8.72 -16.23 5.94
N ASN A 333 -7.49 -15.95 6.36
CA ASN A 333 -7.14 -14.79 7.17
C ASN A 333 -6.48 -13.71 6.31
N MET A 334 -7.17 -12.60 6.09
CA MET A 334 -6.75 -11.49 5.25
C MET A 334 -5.83 -10.47 5.94
N GLY A 335 -5.35 -10.78 7.15
CA GLY A 335 -4.57 -9.86 7.97
C GLY A 335 -5.47 -9.03 8.87
N ARG A 336 -4.87 -8.30 9.83
CA ARG A 336 -5.61 -7.59 10.87
C ARG A 336 -5.68 -6.09 10.65
N PHE A 337 -6.68 -5.46 11.26
CA PHE A 337 -6.72 -4.00 11.35
C PHE A 337 -5.48 -3.50 12.11
N ALA A 338 -4.81 -2.50 11.54
CA ALA A 338 -3.63 -1.87 12.13
C ALA A 338 -3.98 -0.72 13.10
N SER A 339 -5.24 -0.28 13.12
CA SER A 339 -5.74 0.81 13.94
C SER A 339 -7.26 0.67 14.19
N GLY A 340 -7.81 1.54 15.05
CA GLY A 340 -9.25 1.62 15.31
C GLY A 340 -9.75 0.63 16.38
N SER A 341 -11.06 0.65 16.60
CA SER A 341 -11.69 -0.08 17.71
C SER A 341 -11.78 -1.60 17.49
N ASN A 342 -11.42 -2.06 16.30
CA ASN A 342 -11.47 -3.46 15.87
C ASN A 342 -10.11 -4.15 15.85
N ILE A 343 -9.05 -3.54 16.42
CA ILE A 343 -7.77 -4.22 16.63
C ILE A 343 -8.00 -5.52 17.43
N GLY A 344 -7.41 -6.62 16.96
CA GLY A 344 -7.51 -7.91 17.63
C GLY A 344 -8.81 -8.66 17.30
N GLU A 345 -9.47 -8.28 16.21
CA GLU A 345 -10.62 -8.98 15.68
C GLU A 345 -10.32 -10.48 15.44
N ARG A 346 -11.37 -11.29 15.68
CA ARG A 346 -11.35 -12.72 15.36
C ARG A 346 -11.33 -12.93 13.85
N LYS A 347 -10.73 -14.06 13.44
CA LYS A 347 -10.51 -14.45 12.06
C LYS A 347 -11.11 -15.82 11.75
N GLY A 348 -11.55 -16.01 10.51
CA GLY A 348 -12.19 -17.24 10.05
C GLY A 348 -13.59 -17.46 10.62
N LEU A 349 -13.91 -18.71 10.97
CA LEU A 349 -15.23 -19.12 11.43
C LEU A 349 -15.23 -19.34 12.95
N TYR A 350 -15.87 -18.43 13.68
CA TYR A 350 -15.84 -18.41 15.15
C TYR A 350 -17.24 -18.39 15.79
N GLY A 351 -18.25 -18.81 15.05
CA GLY A 351 -19.58 -19.10 15.56
C GLY A 351 -20.35 -20.06 14.67
N HIS A 352 -21.53 -20.46 15.14
CA HIS A 352 -22.33 -21.51 14.51
C HIS A 352 -23.00 -21.05 13.21
N LEU A 353 -23.30 -22.03 12.35
CA LEU A 353 -24.19 -21.89 11.20
C LEU A 353 -25.65 -22.02 11.66
N TYR A 354 -26.51 -21.18 11.09
CA TYR A 354 -27.95 -21.11 11.38
C TYR A 354 -28.75 -21.28 10.08
N GLU A 355 -29.93 -21.90 10.14
CA GLU A 355 -30.89 -21.82 9.04
C GLU A 355 -31.35 -20.36 8.85
N THR A 356 -31.32 -19.89 7.61
CA THR A 356 -31.76 -18.53 7.28
C THR A 356 -33.28 -18.44 7.31
N ALA A 357 -33.82 -17.52 8.11
CA ALA A 357 -35.24 -17.16 8.08
C ALA A 357 -35.43 -15.64 7.90
N ALA A 358 -36.49 -15.26 7.19
CA ALA A 358 -36.83 -13.84 7.03
C ALA A 358 -37.29 -13.25 8.36
N PHE A 359 -36.78 -12.07 8.72
CA PHE A 359 -37.22 -11.33 9.89
C PHE A 359 -38.00 -10.08 9.50
N LYS A 360 -39.19 -9.89 10.06
CA LYS A 360 -40.01 -8.71 9.79
C LYS A 360 -39.70 -7.60 10.79
N VAL A 361 -39.14 -6.51 10.29
CA VAL A 361 -38.85 -5.28 11.06
C VAL A 361 -39.84 -4.17 10.66
N GLY A 362 -40.14 -3.24 11.59
CA GLY A 362 -40.88 -2.02 11.26
C GLY A 362 -40.06 -1.11 10.33
N LYS A 363 -40.74 -0.21 9.60
CA LYS A 363 -40.06 0.78 8.73
C LYS A 363 -39.14 1.65 9.59
N GLY A 364 -37.86 1.69 9.24
CA GLY A 364 -36.87 2.55 9.89
C GLY A 364 -37.22 4.03 9.73
N LYS A 365 -36.94 4.82 10.76
CA LYS A 365 -37.19 6.27 10.79
C LYS A 365 -36.02 6.99 11.44
N ILE A 366 -35.73 8.20 10.98
CA ILE A 366 -34.80 9.10 11.65
C ILE A 366 -35.60 9.88 12.68
N VAL A 367 -35.10 9.90 13.92
CA VAL A 367 -35.70 10.60 15.06
C VAL A 367 -34.62 11.30 15.85
N ASP A 368 -34.98 12.32 16.62
CA ASP A 368 -34.06 12.95 17.56
C ASP A 368 -33.89 12.08 18.81
N GLY A 369 -32.69 12.10 19.37
CA GLY A 369 -32.34 11.48 20.64
C GLY A 369 -31.14 12.17 21.26
N ASP A 370 -30.91 11.91 22.55
CA ASP A 370 -29.83 12.59 23.27
C ASP A 370 -28.45 12.19 22.71
N PRO A 371 -27.49 13.11 22.57
CA PRO A 371 -26.11 12.77 22.24
C PRO A 371 -25.51 11.77 23.24
N ILE A 372 -24.84 10.73 22.74
CA ILE A 372 -24.20 9.69 23.57
C ILE A 372 -22.72 10.01 23.70
N ASP A 373 -22.25 10.14 24.94
CA ASP A 373 -20.83 10.26 25.26
C ASP A 373 -20.11 8.94 24.99
N LEU A 374 -19.21 8.97 24.00
CA LEU A 374 -18.55 7.77 23.49
C LEU A 374 -17.62 7.13 24.52
N LEU A 375 -16.85 7.94 25.26
CA LEU A 375 -15.88 7.45 26.23
C LEU A 375 -16.53 7.01 27.54
N LYS A 376 -17.71 7.53 27.87
CA LYS A 376 -18.54 6.96 28.95
C LYS A 376 -19.15 5.60 28.57
N PHE A 377 -19.48 5.40 27.29
CA PHE A 377 -19.94 4.11 26.80
C PHE A 377 -18.81 3.07 26.78
N ARG A 378 -17.68 3.40 26.16
CA ARG A 378 -16.53 2.50 26.04
C ARG A 378 -15.23 3.30 26.01
N ALA A 379 -14.27 2.90 26.85
CA ALA A 379 -12.92 3.44 26.85
C ALA A 379 -11.89 2.29 26.94
N PRO A 380 -10.79 2.34 26.16
CA PRO A 380 -10.45 3.36 25.17
C PRO A 380 -11.24 3.21 23.86
N LEU A 381 -11.40 4.33 23.14
CA LEU A 381 -11.76 4.39 21.73
C LEU A 381 -10.71 5.23 20.99
N TRP A 382 -10.30 4.78 19.81
CA TRP A 382 -9.24 5.42 19.03
C TRP A 382 -9.80 6.64 18.31
N ASP A 383 -9.01 7.71 18.21
CA ASP A 383 -9.42 8.97 17.60
C ASP A 383 -10.74 9.52 18.16
N VAL A 384 -10.96 9.34 19.47
CA VAL A 384 -12.09 9.89 20.23
C VAL A 384 -11.53 10.67 21.42
N ARG A 385 -11.99 11.90 21.59
CA ARG A 385 -11.57 12.85 22.63
C ARG A 385 -12.60 12.89 23.75
N ALA A 386 -12.18 13.43 24.91
CA ALA A 386 -13.12 13.75 25.97
C ALA A 386 -14.19 14.73 25.46
N ASN A 387 -15.46 14.45 25.78
CA ASN A 387 -16.65 15.18 25.35
C ASN A 387 -17.07 14.97 23.88
N ASP A 388 -16.42 14.08 23.13
CA ASP A 388 -16.96 13.65 21.84
C ASP A 388 -18.26 12.88 22.07
N VAL A 389 -19.31 13.30 21.36
CA VAL A 389 -20.65 12.72 21.45
C VAL A 389 -21.18 12.36 20.08
N THR A 390 -22.11 11.39 20.02
CA THR A 390 -22.86 11.12 18.79
C THR A 390 -23.72 12.33 18.40
N VAL A 391 -24.05 12.45 17.12
CA VAL A 391 -25.07 13.40 16.67
C VAL A 391 -26.43 13.05 17.29
N SER A 392 -27.31 14.04 17.42
CA SER A 392 -28.64 13.86 18.03
C SER A 392 -29.60 13.05 17.15
N ARG A 393 -29.37 13.02 15.83
CA ARG A 393 -30.22 12.29 14.89
C ARG A 393 -29.90 10.80 14.90
N ARG A 394 -30.90 9.97 15.20
CA ARG A 394 -30.78 8.52 15.32
C ARG A 394 -31.64 7.80 14.30
N LEU A 395 -31.06 6.83 13.60
CA LEU A 395 -31.84 5.90 12.79
C LEU A 395 -32.42 4.81 13.68
N THR A 396 -33.74 4.67 13.70
CA THR A 396 -34.47 3.84 14.65
C THR A 396 -35.37 2.83 13.94
N TRP A 397 -35.31 1.58 14.39
CA TRP A 397 -36.22 0.50 14.01
C TRP A 397 -36.93 -0.04 15.25
N SER A 398 -38.23 -0.31 15.11
CA SER A 398 -39.01 -1.01 16.13
C SER A 398 -39.50 -2.34 15.57
N PHE A 399 -39.42 -3.40 16.37
CA PHE A 399 -39.88 -4.72 15.98
C PHE A 399 -40.36 -5.54 17.18
N THR A 400 -41.13 -6.58 16.90
CA THR A 400 -41.59 -7.53 17.92
C THR A 400 -40.87 -8.86 17.73
N HIS A 401 -40.18 -9.33 18.76
CA HIS A 401 -39.48 -10.62 18.76
C HIS A 401 -40.10 -11.54 19.81
N ARG A 402 -40.64 -12.69 19.39
CA ARG A 402 -41.29 -13.67 20.29
C ARG A 402 -40.58 -15.01 20.37
N LYS A 403 -39.61 -15.23 19.47
CA LYS A 403 -38.83 -16.47 19.40
C LYS A 403 -37.59 -16.35 20.28
N LYS A 404 -36.85 -17.44 20.39
CA LYS A 404 -35.54 -17.53 21.02
C LYS A 404 -34.48 -17.73 19.94
N ALA A 405 -34.40 -16.80 19.01
CA ALA A 405 -33.50 -16.88 17.85
C ALA A 405 -32.72 -15.58 17.71
N PRO A 406 -31.39 -15.61 17.53
CA PRO A 406 -30.62 -14.40 17.26
C PRO A 406 -31.09 -13.70 15.98
N ILE A 407 -30.86 -12.39 15.92
CA ILE A 407 -31.14 -11.59 14.72
C ILE A 407 -29.82 -11.02 14.22
N LEU A 408 -29.46 -11.34 12.98
CA LEU A 408 -28.33 -10.72 12.30
C LEU A 408 -28.81 -9.43 11.62
N VAL A 409 -28.19 -8.31 11.99
CA VAL A 409 -28.36 -7.02 11.34
C VAL A 409 -27.14 -6.76 10.46
N THR A 410 -27.34 -6.45 9.18
CA THR A 410 -26.26 -6.12 8.25
C THR A 410 -26.44 -4.69 7.73
N PHE A 411 -25.36 -3.90 7.71
CA PHE A 411 -25.31 -2.49 7.31
C PHE A 411 -24.46 -2.32 6.02
N GLU A 412 -24.96 -2.72 4.86
CA GLU A 412 -24.15 -2.85 3.62
C GLU A 412 -23.43 -1.57 3.18
N ARG A 413 -23.94 -0.38 3.54
CA ARG A 413 -23.42 0.94 3.14
C ARG A 413 -23.05 1.81 4.33
N PHE A 414 -22.30 1.26 5.28
CA PHE A 414 -21.86 1.99 6.47
C PHE A 414 -20.43 2.50 6.33
N VAL A 415 -20.26 3.82 6.35
CA VAL A 415 -18.95 4.50 6.17
C VAL A 415 -18.54 5.37 7.36
N ASP A 416 -19.45 5.68 8.27
CA ASP A 416 -19.19 6.48 9.48
C ASP A 416 -18.77 5.61 10.67
N ARG A 417 -18.68 6.21 11.86
CA ARG A 417 -18.61 5.51 13.15
C ARG A 417 -19.95 5.66 13.87
N ALA A 418 -20.35 4.69 14.69
CA ALA A 418 -21.66 4.76 15.33
C ALA A 418 -21.75 3.97 16.63
N VAL A 419 -22.63 4.40 17.53
CA VAL A 419 -23.07 3.60 18.67
C VAL A 419 -24.39 2.95 18.32
N VAL A 420 -24.45 1.62 18.49
CA VAL A 420 -25.70 0.88 18.41
C VAL A 420 -26.35 0.86 19.79
N VAL A 421 -27.62 1.24 19.84
CA VAL A 421 -28.44 1.26 21.05
C VAL A 421 -29.57 0.25 20.87
N LEU A 422 -29.71 -0.68 21.81
CA LEU A 422 -30.81 -1.63 21.86
C LEU A 422 -31.59 -1.41 23.15
N ASN A 423 -32.89 -1.14 23.03
CA ASN A 423 -33.80 -0.90 24.16
C ASN A 423 -33.21 0.13 25.14
N ASP A 424 -32.86 1.31 24.60
CA ASP A 424 -32.26 2.45 25.31
C ASP A 424 -30.89 2.19 25.95
N THR A 425 -30.29 1.03 25.68
CA THR A 425 -28.97 0.65 26.18
C THR A 425 -27.95 0.61 25.04
N PRO A 426 -26.86 1.40 25.07
CA PRO A 426 -25.73 1.25 24.16
C PRO A 426 -25.13 -0.16 24.27
N ILE A 427 -24.97 -0.87 23.14
CA ILE A 427 -24.51 -2.27 23.11
C ILE A 427 -23.28 -2.54 22.24
N GLU A 428 -22.99 -1.68 21.26
CA GLU A 428 -21.85 -1.89 20.33
C GLU A 428 -21.36 -0.55 19.78
N PHE A 429 -20.05 -0.45 19.53
CA PHE A 429 -19.45 0.64 18.74
C PHE A 429 -19.08 0.10 17.36
N LEU A 430 -19.66 0.64 16.30
CA LEU A 430 -19.31 0.32 14.92
C LEU A 430 -18.20 1.23 14.43
N GLU A 431 -17.14 0.60 13.93
CA GLU A 431 -15.98 1.26 13.34
C GLU A 431 -16.16 1.38 11.81
N ARG A 432 -15.62 2.47 11.24
CA ARG A 432 -15.73 2.74 9.80
C ARG A 432 -14.97 1.71 8.98
N GLY A 433 -15.58 1.25 7.87
CA GLY A 433 -14.88 0.43 6.86
C GLY A 433 -14.49 -0.99 7.27
N THR A 434 -14.92 -1.49 8.43
CA THR A 434 -14.47 -2.79 8.95
C THR A 434 -15.57 -3.85 9.01
N ARG A 435 -16.63 -3.60 9.79
CA ARG A 435 -17.65 -4.57 10.19
C ARG A 435 -19.01 -3.95 9.96
N ASN A 436 -19.74 -4.52 9.03
CA ASN A 436 -21.10 -4.13 8.72
C ASN A 436 -22.14 -5.10 9.31
N ARG A 437 -21.80 -5.84 10.38
CA ARG A 437 -22.65 -6.92 10.90
C ARG A 437 -22.75 -6.84 12.41
N LEU A 438 -23.96 -7.01 12.92
CA LEU A 438 -24.25 -7.08 14.34
C LEU A 438 -25.17 -8.28 14.59
N LEU A 439 -24.70 -9.22 15.42
CA LEU A 439 -25.54 -10.31 15.91
C LEU A 439 -26.21 -9.87 17.21
N LEU A 440 -27.53 -9.73 17.18
CA LEU A 440 -28.33 -9.49 18.36
C LEU A 440 -28.68 -10.84 18.99
N ASP A 441 -27.92 -11.21 20.02
CA ASP A 441 -28.15 -12.44 20.78
C ASP A 441 -29.51 -12.42 21.47
N GLN A 442 -30.13 -13.59 21.60
CA GLN A 442 -31.43 -13.76 22.24
C GLN A 442 -31.51 -13.20 23.66
N GLU A 443 -30.39 -13.16 24.39
CA GLU A 443 -30.31 -12.69 25.77
C GLU A 443 -30.40 -11.16 25.88
N ARG A 444 -30.05 -10.44 24.81
CA ARG A 444 -30.14 -8.98 24.74
C ARG A 444 -31.52 -8.50 24.29
N LEU A 445 -32.33 -9.39 23.70
CA LEU A 445 -33.63 -9.08 23.13
C LEU A 445 -34.75 -9.28 24.16
N ASN A 446 -35.62 -8.27 24.27
CA ASN A 446 -36.85 -8.40 25.03
C ASN A 446 -37.79 -9.41 24.36
N ARG A 447 -38.48 -10.23 25.15
CA ARG A 447 -39.63 -11.00 24.67
C ARG A 447 -40.79 -10.04 24.41
N GLY A 448 -41.04 -9.72 23.15
CA GLY A 448 -42.04 -8.73 22.75
C GLY A 448 -41.40 -7.56 22.00
N ALA A 449 -41.75 -6.34 22.38
CA ALA A 449 -41.30 -5.13 21.69
C ALA A 449 -39.81 -4.85 21.94
N ASN A 450 -39.11 -4.48 20.87
CA ASN A 450 -37.71 -4.07 20.88
C ASN A 450 -37.54 -2.82 20.01
N THR A 451 -36.57 -2.00 20.36
CA THR A 451 -36.13 -0.84 19.59
C THR A 451 -34.62 -0.92 19.38
N LEU A 452 -34.20 -0.87 18.12
CA LEU A 452 -32.79 -0.76 17.73
C LEU A 452 -32.55 0.63 17.16
N GLN A 453 -31.51 1.32 17.63
CA GLN A 453 -31.10 2.62 17.12
C GLN A 453 -29.63 2.62 16.73
N LEU A 454 -29.31 3.42 15.72
CA LEU A 454 -27.95 3.72 15.30
C LEU A 454 -27.72 5.24 15.47
N ALA A 455 -26.80 5.60 16.35
CA ALA A 455 -26.41 6.98 16.62
C ALA A 455 -25.02 7.23 16.01
N LEU A 456 -24.94 8.07 14.97
CA LEU A 456 -23.67 8.32 14.27
C LEU A 456 -22.74 9.19 15.10
N PHE A 457 -21.44 8.94 14.95
CA PHE A 457 -20.39 9.86 15.34
C PHE A 457 -19.79 10.47 14.08
N ALA A 458 -20.09 11.75 13.85
CA ALA A 458 -19.63 12.50 12.68
C ALA A 458 -18.52 13.48 13.10
N GLU A 459 -17.27 13.13 12.78
CA GLU A 459 -16.09 13.93 13.13
C GLU A 459 -16.02 15.27 12.40
N ASP A 460 -16.65 15.36 11.24
CA ASP A 460 -16.69 16.55 10.39
C ASP A 460 -17.80 17.53 10.79
N TYR A 461 -18.62 17.20 11.79
CA TYR A 461 -19.75 17.99 12.28
C TYR A 461 -20.62 18.57 11.15
N PRO A 462 -21.13 17.73 10.24
CA PRO A 462 -21.87 18.19 9.07
C PRO A 462 -23.26 18.71 9.47
N ALA A 463 -23.87 19.51 8.59
CA ALA A 463 -25.25 19.98 8.79
C ALA A 463 -26.25 18.82 8.82
N ASP A 464 -27.39 19.01 9.49
CA ASP A 464 -28.43 17.97 9.66
C ASP A 464 -28.90 17.32 8.36
N ALA A 465 -28.98 18.09 7.26
CA ALA A 465 -29.37 17.57 5.95
C ALA A 465 -28.40 16.51 5.42
N GLU A 466 -27.10 16.68 5.68
CA GLU A 466 -26.07 15.72 5.30
C GLU A 466 -26.08 14.50 6.23
N ILE A 467 -26.34 14.69 7.54
CA ILE A 467 -26.55 13.59 8.48
C ILE A 467 -27.75 12.73 8.05
N ASP A 468 -28.87 13.36 7.67
CA ASP A 468 -30.06 12.68 7.18
C ASP A 468 -29.80 11.88 5.90
N ARG A 469 -29.00 12.44 4.98
CA ARG A 469 -28.59 11.73 3.77
C ARG A 469 -27.78 10.47 4.11
N ARG A 470 -26.77 10.59 4.97
CA ARG A 470 -25.93 9.45 5.41
C ARG A 470 -26.76 8.38 6.12
N LEU A 471 -27.62 8.77 7.07
CA LEU A 471 -28.56 7.86 7.74
C LEU A 471 -29.54 7.21 6.75
N GLY A 472 -29.99 7.94 5.73
CA GLY A 472 -30.83 7.41 4.65
C GLY A 472 -30.13 6.32 3.83
N GLU A 473 -28.84 6.48 3.54
CA GLU A 473 -28.02 5.48 2.85
C GLU A 473 -27.82 4.22 3.70
N VAL A 474 -27.55 4.39 5.00
CA VAL A 474 -27.47 3.27 5.94
C VAL A 474 -28.81 2.55 6.03
N LEU A 475 -29.92 3.28 6.15
CA LEU A 475 -31.27 2.70 6.18
C LEU A 475 -31.56 1.87 4.92
N ALA A 476 -31.23 2.39 3.74
CA ALA A 476 -31.43 1.68 2.47
C ALA A 476 -30.59 0.40 2.36
N GLY A 477 -29.42 0.36 3.00
CA GLY A 477 -28.53 -0.81 3.03
C GLY A 477 -28.66 -1.70 4.26
N THR A 478 -29.66 -1.47 5.14
CA THR A 478 -29.81 -2.27 6.35
C THR A 478 -30.76 -3.45 6.14
N THR A 479 -30.29 -4.66 6.46
CA THR A 479 -31.09 -5.90 6.39
C THR A 479 -31.15 -6.62 7.74
N PHE A 480 -32.24 -7.34 7.98
CA PHE A 480 -32.47 -8.13 9.18
C PHE A 480 -32.76 -9.58 8.80
N THR A 481 -31.94 -10.50 9.29
CA THR A 481 -32.10 -11.95 9.07
C THR A 481 -32.28 -12.64 10.42
N GLU A 482 -33.30 -13.50 10.53
CA GLU A 482 -33.47 -14.37 11.69
C GLU A 482 -32.52 -15.57 11.53
N CYS A 483 -31.62 -15.75 12.49
CA CYS A 483 -30.75 -16.93 12.60
C CYS A 483 -31.55 -18.07 13.24
N ALA A 484 -32.43 -18.70 12.46
CA ALA A 484 -33.25 -19.82 12.92
C ALA A 484 -32.39 -21.08 13.10
N ASN A 485 -32.78 -21.97 14.01
CA ASN A 485 -32.19 -23.30 14.25
C ASN A 485 -30.65 -23.37 14.08
N PRO A 486 -29.86 -23.40 15.17
CA PRO A 486 -28.40 -23.51 15.08
C PRO A 486 -27.98 -24.90 14.56
N VAL A 487 -28.00 -25.09 13.25
CA VAL A 487 -27.85 -26.40 12.59
C VAL A 487 -26.51 -27.08 12.85
N SER A 488 -25.51 -26.32 13.27
CA SER A 488 -24.17 -26.82 13.57
C SER A 488 -23.88 -26.94 15.07
N GLU A 489 -24.78 -26.57 15.97
CA GLU A 489 -24.56 -26.64 17.42
C GLU A 489 -24.41 -28.09 17.91
N LYS A 490 -25.15 -29.02 17.30
CA LYS A 490 -25.11 -30.45 17.62
C LYS A 490 -24.34 -31.29 16.59
N ALA A 491 -23.67 -30.64 15.65
CA ALA A 491 -22.87 -31.31 14.64
C ALA A 491 -21.51 -31.69 15.21
N ASP A 492 -20.87 -32.71 14.62
CA ASP A 492 -19.49 -33.04 14.96
C ASP A 492 -18.57 -32.04 14.26
N TRP A 493 -17.65 -31.44 15.02
CA TRP A 493 -16.69 -30.46 14.51
C TRP A 493 -15.28 -31.03 14.51
N ALA A 494 -14.51 -30.70 13.47
CA ALA A 494 -13.09 -30.95 13.42
C ALA A 494 -12.33 -29.81 12.73
N TYR A 495 -11.03 -29.74 12.96
CA TYR A 495 -10.15 -28.74 12.38
C TYR A 495 -8.84 -29.37 11.88
N ALA A 496 -8.34 -28.89 10.74
CA ALA A 496 -7.00 -29.19 10.26
C ALA A 496 -6.25 -27.88 9.98
N LYS A 497 -5.00 -27.79 10.45
CA LYS A 497 -4.13 -26.65 10.18
C LYS A 497 -3.78 -26.59 8.69
N TRP A 498 -3.87 -25.40 8.09
CA TRP A 498 -3.32 -25.19 6.76
C TRP A 498 -1.81 -25.17 6.82
N GLU A 499 -1.19 -26.14 6.16
CA GLU A 499 0.26 -26.33 6.11
C GLU A 499 0.62 -26.85 4.72
N ALA A 500 1.85 -26.57 4.28
CA ALA A 500 2.38 -27.14 3.05
C ALA A 500 2.36 -28.68 3.13
N PRO A 501 1.99 -29.39 2.06
CA PRO A 501 2.08 -30.84 2.00
C PRO A 501 3.52 -31.33 2.15
N ALA A 502 3.69 -32.56 2.62
CA ALA A 502 5.01 -33.20 2.65
C ALA A 502 5.60 -33.30 1.23
N PRO A 503 6.94 -33.27 1.06
CA PRO A 503 7.56 -33.33 -0.26
C PRO A 503 7.15 -34.55 -1.11
N SER A 504 6.78 -35.66 -0.48
CA SER A 504 6.32 -36.90 -1.11
C SER A 504 4.89 -36.82 -1.66
N ALA A 505 4.12 -35.77 -1.34
CA ALA A 505 2.76 -35.57 -1.83
C ALA A 505 2.71 -34.87 -3.19
N PHE A 506 3.85 -34.38 -3.69
CA PHE A 506 3.94 -33.67 -4.95
C PHE A 506 4.28 -34.63 -6.08
N GLU A 507 3.48 -34.58 -7.14
CA GLU A 507 3.66 -35.38 -8.34
C GLU A 507 3.86 -34.48 -9.57
N THR A 508 4.79 -34.87 -10.45
CA THR A 508 5.01 -34.16 -11.71
C THR A 508 3.77 -34.19 -12.59
N VAL A 509 3.37 -33.02 -13.08
CA VAL A 509 2.18 -32.87 -13.94
C VAL A 509 2.54 -32.47 -15.36
N THR A 510 1.74 -32.92 -16.32
CA THR A 510 1.86 -32.50 -17.72
C THR A 510 1.12 -31.20 -17.97
N LYS A 511 1.54 -30.42 -18.98
CA LYS A 511 0.88 -29.15 -19.34
C LYS A 511 -0.62 -29.30 -19.64
N SER A 512 -1.06 -30.45 -20.15
CA SER A 512 -2.47 -30.73 -20.45
C SER A 512 -3.32 -31.04 -19.22
N SER A 513 -2.73 -31.42 -18.08
CA SER A 513 -3.45 -31.67 -16.83
C SER A 513 -3.51 -30.45 -15.90
N MET A 514 -2.62 -29.46 -16.08
CA MET A 514 -2.47 -28.28 -15.20
C MET A 514 -3.70 -27.38 -15.05
N GLY A 515 -4.73 -27.50 -15.90
CA GLY A 515 -5.94 -26.67 -15.84
C GLY A 515 -7.25 -27.47 -15.82
N LYS A 516 -7.20 -28.78 -15.56
CA LYS A 516 -8.40 -29.64 -15.55
C LYS A 516 -9.16 -29.64 -14.23
N ASP A 517 -8.44 -29.40 -13.14
CA ASP A 517 -8.98 -29.47 -11.78
C ASP A 517 -8.94 -28.08 -11.14
N GLN A 518 -10.14 -27.52 -10.94
CA GLN A 518 -10.41 -26.17 -10.43
C GLN A 518 -10.64 -26.15 -8.90
N SER A 519 -10.10 -27.15 -8.19
CA SER A 519 -10.06 -27.17 -6.73
C SER A 519 -8.80 -26.46 -6.20
N PRO A 520 -8.81 -25.97 -4.94
CA PRO A 520 -7.59 -25.43 -4.35
C PRO A 520 -6.48 -26.48 -4.37
N CYS A 521 -5.22 -26.07 -4.57
CA CYS A 521 -4.10 -27.00 -4.65
C CYS A 521 -2.77 -26.34 -4.32
N TRP A 522 -1.74 -27.18 -4.18
CA TRP A 522 -0.36 -26.72 -4.06
C TRP A 522 0.42 -27.03 -5.32
N TRP A 523 1.08 -26.01 -5.85
CA TRP A 523 2.02 -26.10 -6.96
C TRP A 523 3.45 -25.93 -6.46
N ARG A 524 4.35 -26.76 -6.94
CA ARG A 524 5.78 -26.68 -6.63
C ARG A 524 6.61 -26.66 -7.90
N THR A 525 7.66 -25.85 -7.91
CA THR A 525 8.68 -25.90 -8.95
C THR A 525 10.03 -25.45 -8.40
N THR A 526 11.11 -25.78 -9.11
CA THR A 526 12.48 -25.41 -8.73
C THR A 526 13.18 -24.69 -9.87
N PHE A 527 14.12 -23.82 -9.54
CA PHE A 527 14.96 -23.09 -10.49
C PHE A 527 16.35 -22.85 -9.93
N GLU A 528 17.36 -22.76 -10.80
CA GLU A 528 18.72 -22.40 -10.42
C GLU A 528 18.84 -20.88 -10.21
N HIS A 529 19.83 -20.44 -9.43
CA HIS A 529 20.06 -19.02 -9.17
C HIS A 529 20.16 -18.21 -10.49
N PRO A 530 19.33 -17.17 -10.68
CA PRO A 530 19.19 -16.47 -11.97
C PRO A 530 20.31 -15.45 -12.25
N GLY A 531 21.19 -15.21 -11.27
CA GLY A 531 22.20 -14.15 -11.30
C GLY A 531 21.83 -12.99 -10.37
N ASP A 532 22.52 -11.86 -10.51
CA ASP A 532 22.40 -10.71 -9.60
C ASP A 532 21.23 -9.77 -9.94
N ASP A 533 20.54 -10.00 -11.06
CA ASP A 533 19.43 -9.16 -11.48
C ASP A 533 18.20 -9.40 -10.57
N PRO A 534 17.53 -8.33 -10.10
CA PRO A 534 16.26 -8.45 -9.38
C PRO A 534 15.22 -9.19 -10.21
N ILE A 535 14.59 -10.21 -9.62
CA ILE A 535 13.62 -11.06 -10.31
C ILE A 535 12.23 -10.99 -9.70
N ALA A 536 11.22 -11.26 -10.53
CA ALA A 536 9.86 -11.50 -10.12
C ALA A 536 9.29 -12.75 -10.78
N ILE A 537 8.29 -13.36 -10.16
CA ILE A 537 7.45 -14.37 -10.78
C ILE A 537 6.20 -13.70 -11.40
N ASP A 538 6.02 -13.86 -12.70
CA ASP A 538 4.79 -13.51 -13.42
C ASP A 538 3.80 -14.68 -13.26
N LEU A 539 2.68 -14.42 -12.60
CA LEU A 539 1.67 -15.40 -12.21
C LEU A 539 0.53 -15.48 -13.22
N THR A 540 0.74 -15.04 -14.46
CA THR A 540 -0.25 -15.19 -15.53
C THR A 540 -0.76 -16.63 -15.59
N GLY A 541 -2.10 -16.80 -15.59
CA GLY A 541 -2.77 -18.10 -15.59
C GLY A 541 -3.17 -18.63 -14.20
N MET A 542 -2.61 -18.07 -13.14
CA MET A 542 -3.00 -18.34 -11.75
C MET A 542 -4.27 -17.57 -11.36
N THR A 543 -4.82 -17.83 -10.17
CA THR A 543 -5.99 -17.11 -9.65
C THR A 543 -5.63 -16.21 -8.48
N ARG A 544 -5.67 -16.75 -7.27
CA ARG A 544 -5.37 -16.10 -6.01
C ARG A 544 -4.79 -17.13 -5.05
N GLY A 545 -3.89 -16.68 -4.19
CA GLY A 545 -3.42 -17.48 -3.09
C GLY A 545 -2.12 -16.93 -2.52
N GLN A 546 -1.21 -17.82 -2.13
CA GLN A 546 0.04 -17.45 -1.45
C GLN A 546 1.26 -18.10 -2.10
N ILE A 547 2.37 -17.36 -2.10
CA ILE A 547 3.65 -17.77 -2.70
C ILE A 547 4.72 -17.83 -1.62
N PHE A 548 5.55 -18.84 -1.72
CA PHE A 548 6.71 -19.07 -0.87
C PHE A 548 7.95 -19.26 -1.76
N LEU A 549 9.08 -18.74 -1.28
CA LEU A 549 10.40 -18.93 -1.85
C LEU A 549 11.29 -19.55 -0.77
N ASN A 550 11.79 -20.77 -0.99
CA ASN A 550 12.64 -21.49 -0.04
C ASN A 550 12.05 -21.48 1.40
N ASP A 551 10.80 -21.94 1.53
CA ASP A 551 10.00 -21.96 2.78
C ASP A 551 9.66 -20.60 3.39
N ARG A 552 10.05 -19.48 2.77
CA ARG A 552 9.71 -18.13 3.23
C ARG A 552 8.50 -17.58 2.50
N HIS A 553 7.52 -17.10 3.24
CA HIS A 553 6.31 -16.49 2.68
C HIS A 553 6.65 -15.17 1.98
N VAL A 554 6.49 -15.14 0.66
CA VAL A 554 6.73 -13.95 -0.18
C VAL A 554 5.53 -13.01 -0.11
N GLY A 555 4.32 -13.56 -0.16
CA GLY A 555 3.11 -12.76 -0.09
C GLY A 555 1.89 -13.43 -0.70
N ARG A 556 0.76 -12.73 -0.59
CA ARG A 556 -0.49 -13.05 -1.26
C ARG A 556 -0.50 -12.46 -2.67
N TYR A 557 -1.07 -13.19 -3.63
CA TYR A 557 -1.33 -12.68 -4.97
C TYR A 557 -2.82 -12.77 -5.32
N VAL A 558 -3.28 -11.86 -6.18
CA VAL A 558 -4.62 -11.88 -6.80
C VAL A 558 -4.45 -11.44 -8.24
N VAL A 559 -4.42 -12.38 -9.19
CA VAL A 559 -4.19 -12.12 -10.61
C VAL A 559 -5.33 -12.62 -11.50
N GLY A 560 -6.24 -13.41 -10.94
CA GLY A 560 -7.44 -13.89 -11.62
C GLY A 560 -8.57 -14.23 -10.66
N THR A 561 -9.79 -14.30 -11.20
CA THR A 561 -10.98 -14.79 -10.52
C THR A 561 -11.05 -16.33 -10.53
N ALA A 562 -12.02 -16.92 -9.82
CA ALA A 562 -12.24 -18.36 -9.80
C ALA A 562 -12.54 -18.96 -11.20
N ASP A 563 -13.16 -18.19 -12.10
CA ASP A 563 -13.39 -18.56 -13.51
C ASP A 563 -12.18 -18.29 -14.42
N GLY A 564 -11.05 -17.86 -13.86
CA GLY A 564 -9.80 -17.63 -14.60
C GLY A 564 -9.76 -16.31 -15.38
N LYS A 565 -10.68 -15.37 -15.10
CA LYS A 565 -10.65 -14.03 -15.68
C LYS A 565 -9.56 -13.21 -15.01
N ALA A 566 -8.65 -12.65 -15.80
CA ALA A 566 -7.55 -11.84 -15.30
C ALA A 566 -8.02 -10.59 -14.55
N LEU A 567 -7.34 -10.27 -13.44
CA LEU A 567 -7.56 -9.09 -12.61
C LEU A 567 -6.32 -8.15 -12.68
N PRO A 568 -6.32 -7.14 -13.57
CA PRO A 568 -5.22 -6.18 -13.68
C PRO A 568 -5.17 -5.21 -12.47
N PRO A 569 -4.05 -4.49 -12.23
CA PRO A 569 -2.85 -4.37 -13.07
C PRO A 569 -1.69 -5.30 -12.68
N GLN A 570 -1.73 -5.89 -11.48
CA GLN A 570 -0.59 -6.63 -10.94
C GLN A 570 -0.65 -8.11 -11.34
N THR A 571 0.31 -8.57 -12.13
CA THR A 571 0.50 -10.00 -12.44
C THR A 571 1.82 -10.56 -11.90
N ARG A 572 2.68 -9.72 -11.34
CA ARG A 572 4.05 -10.06 -10.95
C ARG A 572 4.24 -9.92 -9.45
N THR A 573 4.99 -10.85 -8.86
CA THR A 573 5.41 -10.82 -7.46
C THR A 573 6.93 -10.85 -7.39
N TYR A 574 7.52 -9.85 -6.73
CA TYR A 574 8.97 -9.76 -6.53
C TYR A 574 9.48 -10.91 -5.66
N LEU A 575 10.65 -11.44 -5.99
CA LEU A 575 11.33 -12.49 -5.26
C LEU A 575 12.61 -11.90 -4.63
N PRO A 576 12.67 -11.72 -3.30
CA PRO A 576 13.80 -11.06 -2.65
C PRO A 576 15.12 -11.77 -2.89
N GLU A 577 16.13 -11.07 -3.41
CA GLU A 577 17.45 -11.64 -3.71
C GLU A 577 18.12 -12.23 -2.45
N PRO A 578 18.03 -11.62 -1.25
CA PRO A 578 18.60 -12.20 -0.03
C PRO A 578 17.99 -13.54 0.40
N TRP A 579 16.90 -13.99 -0.24
CA TRP A 579 16.26 -15.28 0.03
C TRP A 579 16.61 -16.34 -1.01
N LEU A 580 17.28 -15.95 -2.11
CA LEU A 580 17.73 -16.85 -3.14
C LEU A 580 18.92 -17.70 -2.65
N GLN A 581 18.99 -18.90 -3.18
CA GLN A 581 20.03 -19.91 -2.97
C GLN A 581 20.53 -20.40 -4.34
N ASP A 582 21.58 -21.21 -4.38
CA ASP A 582 22.07 -21.82 -5.63
C ASP A 582 20.95 -22.57 -6.37
N ARG A 583 20.14 -23.32 -5.62
CA ARG A 583 18.93 -23.99 -6.09
C ARG A 583 17.74 -23.55 -5.26
N ASN A 584 16.71 -23.05 -5.93
CA ASN A 584 15.55 -22.44 -5.32
C ASN A 584 14.29 -23.27 -5.53
N GLU A 585 13.38 -23.21 -4.57
CA GLU A 585 12.03 -23.75 -4.65
C GLU A 585 10.99 -22.61 -4.59
N ILE A 586 10.02 -22.67 -5.49
CA ILE A 586 8.79 -21.89 -5.42
C ILE A 586 7.65 -22.84 -5.08
N LEU A 587 6.95 -22.51 -4.01
CA LEU A 587 5.74 -23.20 -3.59
C LEU A 587 4.57 -22.21 -3.64
N ILE A 588 3.47 -22.60 -4.26
CA ILE A 588 2.28 -21.76 -4.44
C ILE A 588 1.05 -22.53 -3.97
N PHE A 589 0.30 -21.97 -3.03
CA PHE A 589 -1.08 -22.39 -2.79
C PHE A 589 -2.01 -21.54 -3.65
N ASP A 590 -2.81 -22.16 -4.51
CA ASP A 590 -3.82 -21.47 -5.32
C ASP A 590 -5.23 -21.91 -4.88
N GLU A 591 -6.13 -20.95 -4.66
CA GLU A 591 -7.47 -21.18 -4.11
C GLU A 591 -8.44 -21.89 -5.06
N PHE A 592 -8.17 -21.85 -6.37
CA PHE A 592 -9.09 -22.34 -7.40
C PHE A 592 -8.39 -23.18 -8.47
N GLY A 593 -7.19 -23.69 -8.17
CA GLY A 593 -6.47 -24.58 -9.07
C GLY A 593 -5.95 -23.90 -10.33
N GLY A 594 -5.58 -22.62 -10.23
CA GLY A 594 -5.01 -21.81 -11.30
C GLY A 594 -3.89 -22.53 -12.06
N ASN A 595 -3.76 -22.22 -13.35
CA ASN A 595 -2.91 -22.96 -14.28
C ASN A 595 -1.51 -22.31 -14.39
N PRO A 596 -0.46 -22.94 -13.86
CA PRO A 596 0.88 -22.35 -13.84
C PRO A 596 1.63 -22.44 -15.18
N SER A 597 1.02 -22.99 -16.24
CA SER A 597 1.70 -23.19 -17.53
C SER A 597 2.12 -21.91 -18.26
N LYS A 598 1.61 -20.76 -17.82
CA LYS A 598 1.99 -19.41 -18.30
C LYS A 598 2.82 -18.64 -17.27
N THR A 599 3.04 -19.21 -16.09
CA THR A 599 3.88 -18.63 -15.06
C THR A 599 5.34 -18.69 -15.47
N LYS A 600 6.08 -17.60 -15.25
CA LYS A 600 7.49 -17.49 -15.63
C LYS A 600 8.23 -16.56 -14.69
N LEU A 601 9.51 -16.82 -14.49
CA LEU A 601 10.40 -15.83 -13.91
C LEU A 601 10.66 -14.73 -14.95
N VAL A 602 10.73 -13.50 -14.48
CA VAL A 602 11.10 -12.33 -15.28
C VAL A 602 12.11 -11.51 -14.52
N ALA A 603 13.12 -10.99 -15.22
CA ALA A 603 13.92 -9.90 -14.68
C ALA A 603 13.00 -8.68 -14.50
N LEU A 604 13.14 -7.99 -13.37
CA LEU A 604 12.54 -6.69 -13.18
C LEU A 604 13.40 -5.67 -13.95
N GLU A 605 13.17 -5.57 -15.25
CA GLU A 605 13.76 -4.51 -16.07
C GLU A 605 13.48 -3.15 -15.40
N GLY A 606 14.53 -2.47 -14.96
CA GLY A 606 14.48 -1.06 -14.58
C GLY A 606 14.30 -0.73 -13.09
N THR A 607 14.54 -1.64 -12.15
CA THR A 607 14.68 -1.23 -10.74
C THR A 607 16.16 -1.19 -10.36
N VAL A 608 16.81 -0.09 -10.72
CA VAL A 608 18.06 0.32 -10.06
C VAL A 608 17.69 0.55 -8.60
N VAL A 609 17.96 -0.41 -7.73
CA VAL A 609 17.99 -0.15 -6.29
C VAL A 609 19.23 0.72 -6.07
N ARG A 610 19.00 2.03 -6.13
CA ARG A 610 19.97 3.05 -5.76
C ARG A 610 20.05 3.03 -4.23
N ALA A 611 21.24 2.78 -3.69
CA ALA A 611 21.52 2.88 -2.26
C ALA A 611 21.16 4.27 -1.72
#